data_AF-A0A7C3V110-F1
#
_entry.id   AF-A0A7C3V110-F1
#
_cell.length_a   1.000
_cell.length_b   1.000
_cell.length_c   1.000
_cell.angle_alpha   90.00
_cell.angle_beta   90.00
_cell.angle_gamma   90.00
#
_symmetry.space_group_name_H-M   'P 1'
#
loop_
_entity.id
_entity.type
_entity.pdbx_description
1 polymer ?
#
loop_
_entity_poly.entity_id
_entity_poly.type
_entity_poly.pdbx_seq_one_letter_code
_entity_poly.pdbx_strand_id
1 'polypeptide(L)'
;MKNVIVVITSIVVLIYPLSVINILAQNIPLGYYNGYVIDLNLDKKDDIVLFFKTESKYILIVLINEANNYKSYVLDEWNIDTEYGNAYNMYVFPSYEKQKIMARRVPDAENKKEEIVIPSPFILLTIPESTSTLFYWDKGKFNQIWITI
;
A
#
# COMPACT_ATOMS: atom_id res chain seq x y z
N MET A 1 -49.42 -28.59 -25.18
CA MET A 1 -48.78 -28.22 -23.90
C MET A 1 -47.28 -28.16 -24.14
N LYS A 2 -46.67 -26.97 -24.03
CA LYS A 2 -45.23 -26.77 -24.29
C LYS A 2 -44.47 -27.00 -22.98
N ASN A 3 -43.58 -27.99 -22.98
CA ASN A 3 -42.67 -28.25 -21.87
C ASN A 3 -41.55 -27.20 -21.89
N VAL A 4 -41.54 -26.32 -20.91
CA VAL A 4 -40.45 -25.34 -20.69
C VAL A 4 -39.37 -26.05 -19.88
N ILE A 5 -38.23 -26.33 -20.52
CA ILE A 5 -37.03 -26.81 -19.85
C ILE A 5 -36.38 -25.58 -19.19
N VAL A 6 -36.48 -25.49 -17.86
CA VAL A 6 -35.75 -24.50 -17.06
C VAL A 6 -34.33 -25.03 -16.88
N VAL A 7 -33.38 -24.48 -17.64
CA VAL A 7 -31.95 -24.70 -17.42
C VAL A 7 -31.55 -23.86 -16.21
N ILE A 8 -31.38 -24.51 -15.06
CA ILE A 8 -30.77 -23.89 -13.89
C ILE A 8 -29.26 -23.84 -14.15
N THR A 9 -28.79 -22.69 -14.64
CA THR A 9 -27.37 -22.42 -14.76
C THR A 9 -26.82 -22.11 -13.38
N SER A 10 -26.29 -23.12 -12.70
CA SER A 10 -25.53 -22.95 -11.46
C SER A 10 -24.23 -22.21 -11.76
N ILE A 11 -24.14 -20.93 -11.39
CA ILE A 11 -22.87 -20.20 -11.38
C ILE A 11 -22.08 -20.76 -10.19
N VAL A 12 -21.13 -21.65 -10.48
CA VAL A 12 -20.12 -22.08 -9.53
C VAL A 12 -19.18 -20.90 -9.32
N VAL A 13 -19.47 -20.06 -8.33
CA VAL A 13 -18.49 -19.13 -7.78
C VAL A 13 -17.49 -19.99 -7.02
N LEU A 14 -16.39 -20.35 -7.68
CA LEU A 14 -15.23 -20.96 -7.04
C LEU A 14 -14.82 -20.05 -5.87
N ILE A 15 -14.99 -20.56 -4.66
CA ILE A 15 -14.65 -19.92 -3.39
C ILE A 15 -13.13 -19.87 -3.30
N TYR A 16 -12.52 -19.00 -4.09
CA TYR A 16 -11.23 -18.46 -3.69
C TYR A 16 -11.49 -17.60 -2.46
N PRO A 17 -10.66 -17.67 -1.40
CA PRO A 17 -10.72 -16.70 -0.33
C PRO A 17 -10.37 -15.33 -0.92
N LEU A 18 -11.39 -14.65 -1.42
CA LEU A 18 -11.30 -13.28 -1.87
C LEU A 18 -10.99 -12.45 -0.62
N SER A 19 -9.75 -11.99 -0.51
CA SER A 19 -9.39 -10.92 0.42
C SER A 19 -10.11 -9.65 -0.05
N VAL A 20 -11.37 -9.48 0.37
CA VAL A 20 -12.17 -8.31 0.05
C VAL A 20 -11.67 -7.17 0.93
N ILE A 21 -10.94 -6.23 0.32
CA ILE A 21 -10.61 -4.95 0.96
C ILE A 21 -11.85 -4.08 0.87
N ASN A 22 -12.53 -3.89 1.99
CA ASN A 22 -13.64 -2.95 2.07
C ASN A 22 -13.07 -1.54 2.20
N ILE A 23 -12.87 -0.88 1.06
CA ILE A 23 -12.58 0.56 1.03
C ILE A 23 -13.94 1.25 1.22
N LEU A 24 -14.12 1.96 2.33
CA LEU A 24 -15.30 2.79 2.60
C LEU A 24 -15.34 4.01 1.67
N ALA A 25 -15.37 3.79 0.36
CA ALA A 25 -15.55 4.81 -0.66
C ALA A 25 -16.87 4.51 -1.37
N GLN A 26 -17.98 4.99 -0.80
CA GLN A 26 -19.28 4.88 -1.46
C GLN A 26 -19.23 5.65 -2.80
N ASN A 27 -19.30 4.93 -3.91
CA ASN A 27 -19.44 5.44 -5.28
C ASN A 27 -18.30 6.30 -5.85
N ILE A 28 -17.11 6.31 -5.24
CA ILE A 28 -15.96 7.03 -5.82
C ILE A 28 -15.12 6.05 -6.66
N PRO A 29 -14.91 6.30 -7.96
CA PRO A 29 -14.07 5.45 -8.79
C PRO A 29 -12.64 5.34 -8.22
N LEU A 30 -12.13 4.12 -8.10
CA LEU A 30 -10.73 3.87 -7.79
C LEU A 30 -9.91 3.98 -9.08
N GLY A 31 -9.14 5.06 -9.22
CA GLY A 31 -8.15 5.19 -10.26
C GLY A 31 -6.85 4.50 -9.84
N TYR A 32 -6.38 3.53 -10.63
CA TYR A 32 -5.02 3.02 -10.48
C TYR A 32 -4.02 4.13 -10.83
N TYR A 33 -3.08 4.41 -9.93
CA TYR A 33 -2.06 5.44 -10.13
C TYR A 33 -0.69 4.83 -10.47
N ASN A 34 -0.19 3.92 -9.62
CA ASN A 34 1.06 3.19 -9.84
C ASN A 34 1.09 1.90 -9.00
N GLY A 35 2.02 1.01 -9.27
CA GLY A 35 2.23 -0.23 -8.54
C GLY A 35 3.58 -0.87 -8.82
N TYR A 36 4.03 -1.70 -7.89
CA TYR A 36 5.29 -2.44 -7.98
C TYR A 36 5.09 -3.88 -7.55
N VAL A 37 5.89 -4.78 -8.14
CA VAL A 37 6.03 -6.17 -7.69
C VAL A 37 7.41 -6.32 -7.07
N ILE A 38 7.46 -6.72 -5.80
CA ILE A 38 8.71 -6.78 -5.02
C ILE A 38 8.55 -7.69 -3.81
N ASP A 39 9.61 -8.37 -3.39
CA ASP A 39 9.66 -9.17 -2.15
C ASP A 39 9.93 -8.28 -0.92
N LEU A 40 8.87 -7.72 -0.30
CA LEU A 40 8.98 -6.78 0.82
C LEU A 40 9.36 -7.47 2.13
N ASN A 41 8.96 -8.73 2.30
CA ASN A 41 9.17 -9.48 3.54
C ASN A 41 10.41 -10.40 3.49
N LEU A 42 11.13 -10.44 2.37
CA LEU A 42 12.33 -11.24 2.10
C LEU A 42 12.09 -12.76 2.14
N ASP A 43 10.88 -13.20 1.80
CA ASP A 43 10.51 -14.62 1.76
C ASP A 43 10.70 -15.27 0.37
N LYS A 44 11.26 -14.51 -0.58
CA LYS A 44 11.50 -14.87 -1.99
C LYS A 44 10.23 -15.03 -2.81
N LYS A 45 9.12 -14.41 -2.41
CA LYS A 45 7.89 -14.34 -3.19
C LYS A 45 7.57 -12.90 -3.55
N ASP A 46 6.85 -12.79 -4.65
CA ASP A 46 6.40 -11.50 -5.16
C ASP A 46 5.23 -10.97 -4.32
N ASP A 47 5.48 -9.88 -3.61
CA ASP A 47 4.44 -9.02 -3.01
C ASP A 47 4.04 -7.93 -4.01
N ILE A 48 2.85 -7.34 -3.79
CA ILE A 48 2.30 -6.32 -4.68
C ILE A 48 2.07 -5.04 -3.89
N VAL A 49 2.65 -3.94 -4.36
CA VAL A 49 2.37 -2.59 -3.89
C VAL A 49 1.46 -1.91 -4.90
N LEU A 50 0.33 -1.38 -4.44
CA LEU A 50 -0.67 -0.70 -5.26
C LEU A 50 -0.94 0.69 -4.68
N PHE A 51 -0.85 1.69 -5.54
CA PHE A 51 -1.16 3.07 -5.18
C PHE A 51 -2.33 3.54 -6.02
N PHE A 52 -3.42 3.85 -5.34
CA PHE A 52 -4.67 4.30 -5.94
C PHE A 52 -4.91 5.77 -5.66
N LYS A 53 -5.65 6.39 -6.56
CA LYS A 53 -6.19 7.74 -6.44
C LYS A 53 -7.70 7.67 -6.56
N THR A 54 -8.41 8.22 -5.58
CA THR A 54 -9.82 8.54 -5.67
C THR A 54 -9.98 10.03 -5.99
N GLU A 55 -11.22 10.52 -6.08
CA GLU A 55 -11.46 11.97 -6.23
C GLU A 55 -10.91 12.80 -5.06
N SER A 56 -10.87 12.22 -3.86
CA SER A 56 -10.54 12.94 -2.63
C SER A 56 -9.35 12.38 -1.87
N LYS A 57 -8.80 11.24 -2.27
CA LYS A 57 -7.73 10.57 -1.54
C LYS A 57 -6.69 9.87 -2.41
N TYR A 58 -5.49 9.72 -1.86
CA TYR A 58 -4.51 8.71 -2.28
C TYR A 58 -4.52 7.56 -1.28
N ILE A 59 -4.46 6.31 -1.77
CA ILE A 59 -4.53 5.10 -0.95
C ILE A 59 -3.36 4.18 -1.32
N LEU A 60 -2.53 3.83 -0.33
CA LEU A 60 -1.47 2.83 -0.48
C LEU A 60 -1.93 1.48 0.07
N ILE A 61 -1.96 0.48 -0.80
CA ILE A 61 -2.30 -0.90 -0.48
C ILE A 61 -1.11 -1.80 -0.76
N VAL A 62 -0.80 -2.70 0.16
CA VAL A 62 0.22 -3.73 -0.02
C VAL A 62 -0.38 -5.11 0.17
N LEU A 63 -0.05 -6.03 -0.73
CA LEU A 63 -0.47 -7.42 -0.72
C LEU A 63 0.77 -8.29 -0.49
N ILE A 64 0.90 -8.86 0.71
CA ILE A 64 1.98 -9.80 1.05
C ILE A 64 1.56 -11.21 0.64
N ASN A 65 2.42 -11.92 -0.10
CA ASN A 65 2.18 -13.28 -0.57
C ASN A 65 2.45 -14.33 0.52
N GLU A 66 1.40 -14.75 1.21
CA GLU A 66 1.49 -15.78 2.25
C GLU A 66 1.09 -17.14 1.67
N ALA A 67 2.10 -17.96 1.35
CA ALA A 67 2.02 -19.36 0.86
C ALA A 67 1.15 -19.60 -0.39
N ASN A 68 -0.17 -19.39 -0.30
CA ASN A 68 -1.16 -19.59 -1.35
C ASN A 68 -2.22 -18.47 -1.42
N ASN A 69 -2.06 -17.38 -0.66
CA ASN A 69 -2.99 -16.25 -0.67
C ASN A 69 -2.26 -14.93 -0.45
N TYR A 70 -2.95 -13.82 -0.69
CA TYR A 70 -2.48 -12.49 -0.37
C TYR A 70 -3.12 -11.96 0.91
N LYS A 71 -2.27 -11.50 1.83
CA LYS A 71 -2.67 -10.70 2.97
C LYS A 71 -2.54 -9.23 2.63
N SER A 72 -3.65 -8.51 2.72
CA SER A 72 -3.72 -7.10 2.36
C SER A 72 -3.50 -6.16 3.54
N TYR A 73 -2.80 -5.06 3.29
CA TYR A 73 -2.55 -3.98 4.23
C TYR A 73 -2.89 -2.65 3.55
N VAL A 74 -3.82 -1.87 4.11
CA VAL A 74 -3.96 -0.45 3.77
C VAL A 74 -2.98 0.30 4.66
N LEU A 75 -1.87 0.76 4.09
CA LEU A 75 -0.80 1.35 4.88
C LEU A 75 -1.08 2.79 5.24
N ASP A 76 -1.76 3.52 4.37
CA ASP A 76 -2.10 4.91 4.62
C ASP A 76 -3.17 5.43 3.63
N GLU A 77 -3.84 6.50 4.04
CA GLU A 77 -4.86 7.22 3.31
C GLU A 77 -4.66 8.73 3.49
N TRP A 78 -4.33 9.44 2.41
CA TRP A 78 -4.19 10.89 2.46
C TRP A 78 -5.29 11.58 1.69
N ASN A 79 -5.85 12.63 2.26
CA ASN A 79 -6.75 13.51 1.53
C ASN A 79 -5.98 14.30 0.48
N ILE A 80 -6.56 14.42 -0.70
CA ILE A 80 -6.15 15.36 -1.73
C ILE A 80 -6.62 16.72 -1.24
N ASP A 81 -5.81 17.36 -0.40
CA ASP A 81 -6.15 18.70 0.09
C ASP A 81 -6.15 19.66 -1.10
N THR A 82 -7.32 20.25 -1.35
CA THR A 82 -7.63 21.01 -2.57
C THR A 82 -6.84 22.32 -2.69
N GLU A 83 -6.18 22.76 -1.61
CA GLU A 83 -5.39 23.99 -1.60
C GLU A 83 -4.02 23.86 -2.28
N TYR A 84 -3.44 22.65 -2.33
CA TYR A 84 -2.08 22.49 -2.87
C TYR A 84 -1.97 21.55 -4.06
N GLY A 85 -3.01 20.77 -4.41
CA GLY A 85 -3.00 19.93 -5.63
C GLY A 85 -1.78 19.00 -5.75
N ASN A 86 -1.05 18.77 -4.66
CA ASN A 86 0.27 18.17 -4.72
C ASN A 86 0.13 16.69 -5.05
N ALA A 87 0.70 16.29 -6.18
CA ALA A 87 0.77 14.90 -6.58
C ALA A 87 1.70 14.16 -5.62
N TYR A 88 1.20 13.09 -5.01
CA TYR A 88 2.02 12.16 -4.24
C TYR A 88 2.82 11.29 -5.19
N ASN A 89 4.11 11.13 -4.90
CA ASN A 89 4.95 10.17 -5.60
C ASN A 89 5.23 8.96 -4.71
N MET A 90 5.09 7.78 -5.29
CA MET A 90 5.48 6.51 -4.67
C MET A 90 6.76 6.01 -5.30
N TYR A 91 7.73 5.70 -4.45
CA TYR A 91 8.96 5.04 -4.81
C TYR A 91 9.11 3.76 -4.00
N VAL A 92 9.62 2.71 -4.64
CA VAL A 92 9.98 1.47 -3.98
C VAL A 92 11.48 1.27 -4.15
N PHE A 93 12.18 0.97 -3.06
CA PHE A 93 13.63 0.83 -3.05
C PHE A 93 14.01 -0.65 -2.90
N PRO A 94 14.33 -1.36 -4.01
CA PRO A 94 14.72 -2.76 -3.98
C PRO A 94 16.19 -2.92 -3.58
N SER A 95 16.49 -2.73 -2.29
CA SER A 95 17.78 -3.12 -1.71
C SER A 95 17.58 -4.32 -0.78
N TYR A 96 18.59 -5.20 -0.71
CA TYR A 96 18.63 -6.31 0.26
C TYR A 96 19.53 -6.00 1.47
N GLU A 97 20.19 -4.84 1.44
CA GLU A 97 20.98 -4.33 2.55
C GLU A 97 20.15 -3.37 3.41
N LYS A 98 20.44 -3.37 4.71
CA LYS A 98 19.86 -2.41 5.64
C LYS A 98 20.26 -0.99 5.26
N GLN A 99 19.32 -0.07 5.36
CA GLN A 99 19.50 1.32 4.96
C GLN A 99 19.57 2.21 6.20
N LYS A 100 20.52 3.15 6.19
CA LYS A 100 20.69 4.17 7.23
C LYS A 100 19.98 5.44 6.80
N ILE A 101 18.99 5.87 7.56
CA ILE A 101 18.15 7.01 7.20
C ILE A 101 18.04 7.96 8.38
N MET A 102 18.23 9.26 8.11
CA MET A 102 17.94 10.31 9.07
C MET A 102 16.43 10.57 9.08
N ALA A 103 15.75 10.12 10.12
CA ALA A 103 14.29 10.18 10.19
C ALA A 103 13.81 10.72 11.54
N ARG A 104 12.52 11.03 11.60
CA ARG A 104 11.77 11.32 12.81
C ARG A 104 10.79 10.16 13.06
N ARG A 105 10.71 9.69 14.31
CA ARG A 105 9.68 8.71 14.69
C ARG A 105 8.31 9.35 14.90
N VAL A 106 8.25 10.65 15.17
CA VAL A 106 7.02 11.40 15.45
C VAL A 106 7.02 12.69 14.63
N PRO A 107 5.92 13.02 13.93
CA PRO A 107 5.81 14.22 13.08
C PRO A 107 6.18 15.53 13.80
N ASP A 108 5.76 15.68 15.06
CA ASP A 108 5.87 16.93 15.84
C ASP A 108 7.07 17.01 16.80
N ALA A 109 8.02 16.07 16.72
CA ALA A 109 9.25 16.17 17.50
C ALA A 109 10.21 17.17 16.83
N GLU A 110 10.05 18.47 17.14
CA GLU A 110 10.60 19.60 16.38
C GLU A 110 12.07 19.47 15.95
N ASN A 111 12.96 18.81 16.70
CA ASN A 111 14.41 18.97 16.44
C ASN A 111 15.31 17.73 16.58
N LYS A 112 14.78 16.51 16.70
CA LYS A 112 15.65 15.32 16.82
C LYS A 112 15.45 14.35 15.67
N LYS A 113 16.10 14.64 14.54
CA LYS A 113 16.37 13.60 13.53
C LYS A 113 17.34 12.61 14.17
N GLU A 114 17.05 11.32 14.05
CA GLU A 114 17.94 10.24 14.48
C GLU A 114 18.31 9.38 13.28
N GLU A 115 19.54 8.85 13.28
CA GLU A 115 19.93 7.81 12.32
C GLU A 115 19.19 6.52 12.73
N ILE A 116 18.30 6.06 11.86
CA ILE A 116 17.59 4.80 12.02
C ILE A 116 18.13 3.83 10.97
N VAL A 117 18.47 2.63 11.42
CA VAL A 117 18.80 1.51 10.54
C VAL A 117 17.52 0.73 10.28
N ILE A 118 17.04 0.73 9.04
CA ILE A 118 15.84 0.00 8.63
C ILE A 118 16.19 -1.19 7.73
N PRO A 119 15.39 -2.26 7.73
CA PRO A 119 15.47 -3.28 6.69
C PRO A 119 15.01 -2.70 5.34
N SER A 120 15.34 -3.44 4.29
CA SER A 120 14.98 -3.15 2.90
C SER A 120 14.48 -4.47 2.28
N PRO A 121 13.51 -4.42 1.33
CA PRO A 121 12.98 -3.24 0.67
C PRO A 121 12.02 -2.41 1.51
N PHE A 122 11.84 -1.15 1.11
CA PHE A 122 10.87 -0.24 1.70
C PHE A 122 10.16 0.60 0.64
N ILE A 123 9.02 1.15 1.04
CA ILE A 123 8.19 2.04 0.24
C ILE A 123 8.37 3.45 0.78
N LEU A 124 8.67 4.41 -0.09
CA LEU A 124 8.71 5.82 0.21
C LEU A 124 7.56 6.51 -0.50
N LEU A 125 6.73 7.20 0.27
CA LEU A 125 5.72 8.11 -0.23
C LEU A 125 6.14 9.53 0.08
N THR A 126 6.16 10.38 -0.94
CA THR A 126 6.63 11.76 -0.79
C THR A 126 5.60 12.74 -1.33
N ILE A 127 5.41 13.81 -0.57
CA ILE A 127 4.81 15.05 -1.05
C ILE A 127 5.97 15.95 -1.45
N PRO A 128 6.04 16.43 -2.71
CA PRO A 128 7.04 17.40 -3.11
C PRO A 128 7.12 18.55 -2.10
N GLU A 129 8.34 18.94 -1.70
CA GLU A 129 8.63 20.11 -0.86
C GLU A 129 8.09 20.08 0.58
N SER A 130 7.58 18.94 1.06
CA SER A 130 7.03 18.83 2.42
C SER A 130 7.64 17.64 3.15
N THR A 131 6.88 16.57 3.31
CA THR A 131 7.20 15.46 4.20
C THR A 131 7.12 14.17 3.42
N SER A 132 8.02 13.25 3.72
CA SER A 132 8.00 11.90 3.18
C SER A 132 7.70 10.90 4.29
N THR A 133 7.00 9.85 3.94
CA THR A 133 6.66 8.74 4.82
C THR A 133 7.28 7.48 4.25
N LEU A 134 7.97 6.74 5.10
CA LEU A 134 8.60 5.49 4.72
C LEU A 134 7.91 4.33 5.44
N PHE A 135 7.60 3.28 4.69
CA PHE A 135 7.03 2.03 5.17
C PHE A 135 7.97 0.87 4.91
N TYR A 136 8.26 0.08 5.94
CA TYR A 136 9.12 -1.10 5.83
C TYR A 136 8.55 -2.28 6.63
N TRP A 137 8.81 -3.48 6.16
CA TRP A 137 8.43 -4.71 6.85
C TRP A 137 9.51 -5.09 7.87
N ASP A 138 9.13 -5.26 9.14
CA ASP A 138 10.00 -5.81 10.17
C ASP A 138 9.18 -6.61 11.17
N LYS A 139 9.71 -7.77 11.59
CA LYS A 139 9.10 -8.64 12.60
C LYS A 139 7.61 -8.96 12.34
N GLY A 140 7.25 -9.21 11.09
CA GLY A 140 5.91 -9.66 10.70
C GLY A 140 4.86 -8.55 10.57
N LYS A 141 5.26 -7.28 10.52
CA LYS A 141 4.35 -6.14 10.32
C LYS A 141 5.02 -4.99 9.57
N PHE A 142 4.20 -4.12 8.99
CA PHE A 142 4.66 -2.83 8.50
C PHE A 142 4.91 -1.85 9.65
N ASN A 143 6.00 -1.10 9.52
CA ASN A 143 6.37 0.00 10.38
C ASN A 143 6.48 1.27 9.53
N GLN A 144 6.14 2.40 10.14
CA GLN A 144 6.07 3.70 9.49
C GLN A 144 7.02 4.68 10.19
N ILE A 145 7.78 5.45 9.42
CA ILE A 145 8.60 6.56 9.91
C ILE A 145 8.45 7.78 9.00
N TRP A 146 8.64 8.96 9.57
CA TRP A 146 8.52 10.23 8.85
C TRP A 146 9.91 10.78 8.55
N ILE A 147 10.11 11.24 7.33
CA ILE A 147 11.37 11.81 6.84
C ILE A 147 11.05 13.22 6.36
N THR A 148 11.64 14.21 7.01
CA THR A 148 11.64 15.60 6.51
C THR A 148 12.86 15.74 5.61
N ILE A 149 12.61 15.95 4.31
CA ILE A 149 13.64 16.25 3.32
C ILE A 149 14.15 17.67 3.60
#